data_AF-A0A7Y3CF83-F1
#
_entry.id   AF-A0A7Y3CF83-F1
#
_cell.length_a   1.000
_cell.length_b   1.000
_cell.length_c   1.000
_cell.angle_alpha   90.00
_cell.angle_beta   90.00
_cell.angle_gamma   90.00
#
_symmetry.space_group_name_H-M   'P 1'
#
loop_
_entity.id
_entity.type
_entity.pdbx_description
1 polymer ?
#
loop_
_entity_poly.entity_id
_entity_poly.type
_entity_poly.pdbx_seq_one_letter_code
_entity_poly.pdbx_strand_id
1 'polypeptide(L)'
;PGDEAIYGILVFLSGIGFGATLAIPSAIQADVIDYDELISGERREGLYIGFWSIAKKLAAAVGVGAGLALLGVSGYVPNTSQPESVVLSLRLLYALVPCLCNSIGFIIALSYPLDGNIHRKIRESIEQRSRGESFQDPLSETK
;
A
#
# COMPACT_ATOMS: atom_id res chain seq x y z
N PRO A 1 -26.72 14.71 19.55
CA PRO A 1 -27.06 13.27 19.69
C PRO A 1 -28.02 12.85 18.57
N GLY A 2 -27.55 12.08 17.58
CA GLY A 2 -28.40 11.70 16.44
C GLY A 2 -27.69 10.98 15.28
N ASP A 3 -26.38 11.17 15.10
CA ASP A 3 -25.65 10.61 13.95
C ASP A 3 -24.86 9.34 14.24
N GLU A 4 -25.02 8.73 15.41
CA GLU A 4 -24.27 7.52 15.80
C GLU A 4 -24.52 6.34 14.85
N ALA A 5 -25.75 6.19 14.37
CA ALA A 5 -26.11 5.14 13.41
C ALA A 5 -25.50 5.40 12.02
N ILE A 6 -25.56 6.63 11.52
CA ILE A 6 -24.96 7.03 10.24
C ILE A 6 -23.44 6.90 10.30
N TYR A 7 -22.84 7.40 11.39
CA TYR A 7 -21.43 7.26 11.66
C TYR A 7 -21.01 5.78 11.77
N GLY A 8 -21.80 4.95 12.43
CA GLY A 8 -21.57 3.52 12.55
C GLY A 8 -21.54 2.80 11.20
N ILE A 9 -22.49 3.12 10.31
CA ILE A 9 -22.52 2.57 8.95
C ILE A 9 -21.30 3.04 8.14
N LEU A 10 -20.95 4.32 8.23
CA LEU A 10 -19.77 4.87 7.55
C LEU A 10 -18.49 4.19 8.02
N VAL A 11 -18.30 4.05 9.33
CA VAL A 11 -17.13 3.36 9.91
C VAL A 11 -17.08 1.89 9.49
N PHE A 12 -18.22 1.20 9.47
CA PHE A 12 -18.28 -0.20 9.05
C PHE A 12 -17.86 -0.36 7.58
N LEU A 13 -18.41 0.45 6.68
CA LEU A 13 -18.07 0.42 5.26
C LEU A 13 -16.60 0.83 5.01
N SER A 14 -16.14 1.90 5.66
CA SER A 14 -14.74 2.31 5.59
C SER A 14 -13.79 1.26 6.15
N GLY A 15 -14.18 0.54 7.21
CA GLY A 15 -13.39 -0.52 7.83
C GLY A 15 -13.12 -1.71 6.89
N ILE A 16 -14.11 -2.10 6.09
CA ILE A 16 -13.96 -3.17 5.09
C ILE A 16 -12.90 -2.78 4.04
N GLY A 17 -13.01 -1.55 3.50
CA GLY A 17 -12.03 -1.04 2.54
C GLY A 17 -10.63 -0.89 3.14
N PHE A 18 -10.55 -0.43 4.39
CA PHE A 18 -9.28 -0.25 5.09
C PHE A 18 -8.57 -1.59 5.33
N GLY A 19 -9.31 -2.65 5.62
CA GLY A 19 -8.76 -4.01 5.74
C GLY A 19 -8.06 -4.46 4.45
N ALA A 20 -8.66 -4.18 3.29
CA ALA A 20 -8.04 -4.50 2.00
C ALA A 20 -6.74 -3.72 1.78
N THR A 21 -6.71 -2.42 2.13
CA THR A 21 -5.51 -1.58 2.03
C THR A 21 -4.35 -2.07 2.92
N LEU A 22 -4.65 -2.76 4.02
CA LEU A 22 -3.63 -3.35 4.89
C LEU A 22 -3.14 -4.72 4.38
N ALA A 23 -4.04 -5.56 3.86
CA ALA A 23 -3.74 -6.93 3.47
C ALA A 23 -3.10 -7.05 2.08
N ILE A 24 -3.59 -6.27 1.10
CA ILE A 24 -3.14 -6.37 -0.29
C ILE A 24 -1.63 -6.11 -0.42
N PRO A 25 -1.04 -5.05 0.16
CA PRO A 25 0.39 -4.80 -0.01
C PRO A 25 1.29 -5.89 0.58
N SER A 26 0.87 -6.50 1.70
CA SER A 26 1.61 -7.64 2.27
C SER A 26 1.52 -8.90 1.41
N ALA A 27 0.36 -9.14 0.78
CA ALA A 27 0.20 -10.26 -0.15
C ALA A 27 1.07 -10.06 -1.40
N ILE A 28 0.99 -8.88 -2.03
CA ILE A 28 1.84 -8.48 -3.16
C ILE A 28 3.32 -8.61 -2.83
N GLN A 29 3.73 -8.20 -1.63
CA GLN A 29 5.11 -8.33 -1.19
C GLN A 29 5.54 -9.80 -1.12
N ALA A 30 4.70 -10.68 -0.57
CA ALA A 30 4.98 -12.12 -0.52
C ALA A 30 5.08 -12.71 -1.93
N ASP A 31 4.16 -12.36 -2.84
CA ASP A 31 4.18 -12.83 -4.22
C ASP A 31 5.49 -12.47 -4.96
N VAL A 32 5.98 -11.24 -4.75
CA VAL A 32 7.25 -10.79 -5.35
C VAL A 32 8.44 -11.54 -4.76
N ILE A 33 8.42 -11.81 -3.46
CA ILE A 33 9.49 -12.56 -2.78
C ILE A 33 9.52 -14.01 -3.29
N ASP A 34 8.36 -14.67 -3.38
CA ASP A 34 8.23 -16.04 -3.88
C ASP A 34 8.69 -16.14 -5.34
N TYR A 35 8.35 -15.14 -6.17
CA TYR A 35 8.78 -15.07 -7.56
C TYR A 35 10.30 -14.85 -7.69
N ASP A 36 10.89 -14.00 -6.86
CA ASP A 36 12.35 -13.79 -6.82
C ASP A 36 13.08 -15.06 -6.40
N GLU A 37 12.56 -15.82 -5.43
CA GLU A 37 13.09 -17.13 -5.04
C GLU A 37 12.99 -18.12 -6.20
N LEU A 38 11.86 -18.14 -6.93
CA LEU A 38 11.66 -19.00 -8.10
C LEU A 38 12.68 -18.72 -9.22
N ILE A 39 13.05 -17.47 -9.48
CA ILE A 39 14.03 -17.13 -10.53
C ILE A 39 15.45 -17.27 -10.02
N SER A 40 15.78 -16.60 -8.91
CA SER A 40 17.15 -16.51 -8.42
C SER A 40 17.63 -17.80 -7.77
N GLY A 41 16.73 -18.60 -7.19
CA GLY A 41 17.06 -19.75 -6.36
C GLY A 41 17.62 -19.39 -4.98
N GLU A 42 17.67 -18.11 -4.63
CA GLU A 42 18.19 -17.60 -3.36
C GLU A 42 17.05 -17.00 -2.54
N ARG A 43 16.98 -17.33 -1.25
CA ARG A 43 15.91 -16.86 -0.37
C ARG A 43 16.27 -15.49 0.22
N ARG A 44 15.77 -14.42 -0.40
CA ARG A 44 16.14 -13.01 -0.10
C ARG A 44 15.08 -12.23 0.69
N GLU A 45 14.21 -12.91 1.42
CA GLU A 45 13.06 -12.32 2.13
C GLU A 45 13.45 -11.13 3.03
N GLY A 46 14.54 -11.27 3.79
CA GLY A 46 15.00 -10.24 4.72
C GLY A 46 15.38 -8.92 4.03
N LEU A 47 15.92 -9.00 2.81
CA LEU A 47 16.27 -7.82 2.02
C LEU A 47 15.00 -7.08 1.58
N TYR A 48 14.02 -7.79 1.02
CA TYR A 48 12.75 -7.23 0.57
C TYR A 48 11.95 -6.62 1.73
N ILE A 49 11.85 -7.32 2.86
CA ILE A 49 11.18 -6.82 4.07
C ILE A 49 11.90 -5.59 4.64
N GLY A 50 13.23 -5.61 4.63
CA GLY A 50 14.07 -4.49 5.07
C GLY A 50 13.85 -3.24 4.23
N PHE A 51 13.96 -3.34 2.90
CA PHE A 51 13.70 -2.23 1.98
C PHE A 51 12.28 -1.69 2.10
N TRP A 52 11.29 -2.57 2.17
CA TRP A 52 9.89 -2.18 2.36
C TRP A 52 9.69 -1.36 3.64
N SER A 53 10.32 -1.80 4.74
CA SER A 53 10.24 -1.10 6.02
C SER A 53 10.91 0.26 6.00
N ILE A 54 12.08 0.38 5.37
CA ILE A 54 12.78 1.66 5.20
C ILE A 54 11.97 2.60 4.33
N ALA A 55 11.44 2.11 3.20
CA ALA A 55 10.61 2.91 2.30
C ALA A 55 9.37 3.46 3.01
N LYS A 56 8.65 2.62 3.78
CA LYS A 56 7.50 3.07 4.60
C LYS A 56 7.87 4.15 5.61
N LYS A 57 9.00 3.97 6.33
CA LYS A 57 9.47 4.95 7.31
C LYS A 57 9.86 6.27 6.65
N LEU A 58 10.54 6.21 5.50
CA LEU A 58 10.93 7.39 4.74
C LEU A 58 9.70 8.13 4.22
N ALA A 59 8.73 7.42 3.64
CA ALA A 59 7.47 8.00 3.19
C ALA A 59 6.71 8.67 4.35
N ALA A 60 6.64 8.02 5.51
CA ALA A 60 6.04 8.60 6.71
C ALA A 60 6.79 9.86 7.18
N ALA A 61 8.13 9.82 7.23
CA ALA A 61 8.95 10.96 7.63
C ALA A 61 8.78 12.16 6.68
N VAL A 62 8.80 11.91 5.36
CA VAL A 62 8.58 12.93 4.33
C VAL A 62 7.16 13.47 4.40
N GLY A 63 6.15 12.61 4.54
CA GLY A 63 4.74 13.01 4.64
C GLY A 63 4.48 13.90 5.86
N VAL A 64 4.95 13.48 7.03
CA VAL A 64 4.83 14.27 8.26
C VAL A 64 5.63 15.57 8.17
N GLY A 65 6.89 15.51 7.70
CA GLY A 65 7.75 16.67 7.56
C GLY A 65 7.18 17.72 6.61
N ALA A 66 6.76 17.30 5.41
CA ALA A 66 6.15 18.19 4.43
C ALA A 66 4.79 18.73 4.93
N GLY A 67 3.96 17.88 5.55
CA GLY A 67 2.67 18.29 6.12
C GLY A 67 2.83 19.35 7.20
N LEU A 68 3.77 19.16 8.14
CA LEU A 68 4.08 20.14 9.18
C LEU A 68 4.67 21.43 8.62
N ALA A 69 5.57 21.35 7.63
CA ALA A 69 6.15 22.52 7.00
C ALA A 69 5.09 23.36 6.29
N LEU A 70 4.20 22.73 5.52
CA LEU A 70 3.08 23.40 4.86
C LEU A 70 2.12 24.03 5.87
N LEU A 71 1.85 23.33 6.98
CA LEU A 71 1.00 23.85 8.04
C LEU A 71 1.64 25.07 8.72
N GLY A 72 2.95 25.05 8.97
CA GLY A 72 3.70 26.17 9.51
C GLY A 72 3.66 27.40 8.60
N VAL A 73 3.84 27.22 7.29
CA VAL A 73 3.76 28.31 6.30
C VAL A 73 2.34 28.87 6.18
N SER A 74 1.31 28.05 6.39
CA SER A 74 -0.09 28.50 6.34
C SER A 74 -0.47 29.45 7.51
N GLY A 75 0.38 29.57 8.53
CA GLY A 75 0.12 30.42 9.70
C GLY A 75 -0.76 29.75 10.76
N TYR A 76 -0.76 28.41 10.80
CA TYR A 76 -1.53 27.65 11.79
C TYR A 76 -1.06 27.93 13.23
N VAL A 77 -2.01 28.26 14.11
CA VAL A 77 -1.76 28.48 15.54
C VAL A 77 -2.61 27.51 16.38
N PRO A 78 -2.02 26.57 17.12
CA PRO A 78 -2.80 25.58 17.87
C PRO A 78 -3.70 26.24 18.92
N ASN A 79 -4.85 25.60 19.22
CA ASN A 79 -5.79 25.98 20.29
C ASN A 79 -6.43 27.38 20.16
N THR A 80 -6.46 27.95 18.96
CA THR A 80 -7.13 29.22 18.68
C THR A 80 -8.08 29.07 17.49
N SER A 81 -9.04 30.00 17.33
CA SER A 81 -9.90 30.02 16.15
C SER A 81 -9.07 30.28 14.90
N GLN A 82 -9.05 29.32 13.98
CA GLN A 82 -8.29 29.45 12.72
C GLN A 82 -9.07 30.26 11.69
N PRO A 83 -8.39 31.07 10.86
CA PRO A 83 -9.02 31.67 9.69
C PRO A 83 -9.43 30.59 8.69
N GLU A 84 -10.45 30.87 7.87
CA GLU A 84 -10.99 29.90 6.90
C GLU A 84 -9.93 29.37 5.93
N SER A 85 -8.93 30.18 5.57
CA SER A 85 -7.80 29.76 4.72
C SER A 85 -6.99 28.61 5.32
N VAL A 86 -6.69 28.66 6.63
CA VAL A 86 -5.94 27.62 7.35
C VAL A 86 -6.79 26.36 7.51
N VAL A 87 -8.09 26.52 7.77
CA VAL A 87 -9.03 25.39 7.81
C VAL A 87 -9.10 24.69 6.46
N LEU A 88 -9.12 25.44 5.36
CA LEU A 88 -9.07 24.87 4.01
C LEU A 88 -7.76 24.11 3.78
N SER A 89 -6.61 24.69 4.14
CA SER A 89 -5.31 24.00 4.05
C SER A 89 -5.28 22.70 4.84
N LEU A 90 -5.81 22.68 6.06
CA LEU A 90 -5.94 21.47 6.88
C LEU A 90 -6.81 20.40 6.20
N ARG A 91 -7.96 20.80 5.64
CA ARG A 91 -8.84 19.89 4.90
C ARG A 91 -8.16 19.30 3.67
N LEU A 92 -7.40 20.10 2.93
CA LEU A 92 -6.66 19.64 1.76
C LEU A 92 -5.55 18.65 2.15
N LEU A 93 -4.78 18.96 3.19
CA LEU A 93 -3.71 18.07 3.67
C LEU A 93 -4.25 16.77 4.26
N TYR A 94 -5.39 16.81 4.97
CA TYR A 94 -5.95 15.65 5.64
C TYR A 94 -6.82 14.78 4.73
N ALA A 95 -7.54 15.37 3.77
CA ALA A 95 -8.46 14.63 2.90
C ALA A 95 -7.92 14.49 1.48
N LEU A 96 -7.61 15.60 0.79
CA LEU A 96 -7.26 15.57 -0.63
C LEU A 96 -5.96 14.80 -0.88
N VAL A 97 -4.91 15.07 -0.10
CA VAL A 97 -3.60 14.42 -0.28
C VAL A 97 -3.69 12.90 -0.09
N PRO A 98 -4.23 12.37 1.03
CA PRO A 98 -4.42 10.92 1.17
C PRO A 98 -5.33 10.32 0.12
N CYS A 99 -6.41 11.01 -0.27
CA CYS A 99 -7.29 10.52 -1.34
C CYS A 99 -6.55 10.36 -2.67
N LEU A 100 -5.73 11.33 -3.07
CA LEU A 100 -4.93 11.24 -4.29
C LEU A 100 -3.91 10.10 -4.22
N CYS A 101 -3.17 9.98 -3.13
CA CYS A 101 -2.20 8.91 -2.93
C CYS A 101 -2.87 7.52 -2.98
N ASN A 102 -4.02 7.35 -2.32
CA ASN A 102 -4.78 6.10 -2.35
C ASN A 102 -5.34 5.81 -3.74
N SER A 103 -5.80 6.84 -4.46
CA SER A 103 -6.33 6.67 -5.83
C SER A 103 -5.24 6.19 -6.78
N ILE A 104 -4.03 6.75 -6.69
CA ILE A 104 -2.87 6.29 -7.45
C ILE A 104 -2.52 4.84 -7.08
N GLY A 105 -2.45 4.53 -5.79
CA GLY A 105 -2.18 3.17 -5.32
C GLY A 105 -3.21 2.15 -5.81
N PHE A 106 -4.49 2.54 -5.83
CA PHE A 106 -5.58 1.72 -6.35
C PHE A 106 -5.43 1.46 -7.86
N ILE A 107 -5.11 2.48 -8.66
CA ILE A 107 -4.88 2.32 -10.11
C ILE A 107 -3.70 1.39 -10.39
N ILE A 108 -2.62 1.51 -9.62
CA ILE A 108 -1.47 0.61 -9.73
C ILE A 108 -1.86 -0.83 -9.37
N ALA A 109 -2.65 -1.01 -8.30
CA ALA A 109 -3.14 -2.33 -7.91
C ALA A 109 -4.04 -2.97 -8.98
N LEU A 110 -4.88 -2.18 -9.68
CA LEU A 110 -5.68 -2.69 -10.80
C LEU A 110 -4.83 -3.17 -11.99
N SER A 111 -3.62 -2.65 -12.14
CA SER A 111 -2.68 -3.04 -13.19
C SER A 111 -1.79 -4.20 -12.77
N TYR A 112 -1.96 -4.73 -11.54
CA TYR A 112 -1.13 -5.80 -11.01
C TYR A 112 -1.55 -7.14 -11.64
N PRO A 113 -0.67 -7.80 -12.42
CA PRO A 113 -1.05 -8.95 -13.25
C PRO A 113 -1.11 -10.27 -12.49
N LEU A 114 -0.68 -10.29 -11.22
CA LEU A 114 -0.62 -11.49 -10.40
C LEU A 114 -2.01 -11.82 -9.85
N ASP A 115 -2.76 -12.58 -10.65
CA ASP A 115 -4.01 -13.22 -10.25
C ASP A 115 -3.74 -14.54 -9.51
N GLY A 116 -4.72 -15.05 -8.77
CA GLY A 116 -4.59 -16.28 -7.98
C GLY A 116 -4.17 -17.51 -8.80
N ASN A 117 -4.47 -17.51 -10.11
CA ASN A 117 -3.99 -18.54 -11.03
C ASN A 117 -2.47 -18.48 -11.26
N ILE A 118 -1.87 -17.28 -11.35
CA ILE A 118 -0.43 -17.11 -11.51
C ILE A 118 0.28 -17.48 -10.22
N HIS A 119 -0.25 -17.07 -9.06
CA HIS A 119 0.29 -17.47 -7.76
C HIS A 119 0.37 -19.00 -7.61
N ARG A 120 -0.68 -19.72 -8.02
CA ARG A 120 -0.66 -21.20 -8.03
C ARG A 120 0.42 -21.76 -8.95
N LYS A 121 0.56 -21.22 -10.17
CA LYS A 121 1.61 -21.64 -11.11
C LYS A 121 3.01 -21.40 -10.54
N ILE A 122 3.25 -20.26 -9.88
CA ILE A 122 4.54 -19.97 -9.21
C ILE A 122 4.86 -21.05 -8.18
N ARG A 123 3.89 -21.41 -7.33
CA ARG A 123 4.08 -22.44 -6.30
C ARG A 123 4.37 -23.82 -6.89
N GLU A 124 3.68 -24.20 -7.96
CA GLU A 124 3.93 -25.43 -8.71
C GLU A 124 5.34 -25.44 -9.33
N SER A 125 5.79 -24.32 -9.91
CA SER A 125 7.14 -24.18 -10.47
C SER A 125 8.24 -24.23 -9.41
N ILE A 126 8.00 -23.71 -8.19
CA ILE A 126 8.95 -23.81 -7.07
C ILE A 126 9.13 -25.29 -6.68
N GLU A 127 8.04 -26.07 -6.59
CA GLU A 127 8.11 -27.51 -6.29
C GLU A 127 8.80 -28.32 -7.40
N GLN A 128 8.60 -27.96 -8.67
CA GLN A 128 9.30 -28.60 -9.80
C GLN A 128 10.81 -28.34 -9.71
N ARG A 129 11.20 -27.08 -9.43
CA ARG A 129 12.60 -26.70 -9.25
C ARG A 129 13.24 -27.44 -8.08
N SER A 130 12.54 -27.61 -6.96
CA SER A 130 13.07 -28.37 -5.80
C SER A 130 13.30 -29.85 -6.10
N ARG A 131 12.57 -30.41 -7.09
CA ARG A 131 12.74 -31.79 -7.58
C ARG A 131 13.79 -31.91 -8.69
N GLY A 132 14.40 -30.80 -9.12
CA GLY A 132 15.38 -30.78 -10.20
C GLY A 132 14.78 -30.86 -11.61
N GLU A 133 13.48 -30.62 -11.75
CA GLU A 133 12.78 -30.62 -13.03
C GLU A 133 12.89 -29.25 -13.73
N SER A 134 12.85 -29.22 -15.07
CA SER A 134 12.80 -27.97 -15.83
C SER A 134 11.43 -27.31 -15.65
N PHE A 135 11.40 -26.07 -15.16
CA PHE A 135 10.17 -25.28 -15.02
C PHE A 135 10.09 -24.21 -16.12
N GLN A 136 8.86 -23.87 -16.53
CA GLN A 136 8.58 -22.74 -17.40
C GLN A 136 8.25 -21.50 -16.57
N ASP A 137 8.72 -20.33 -17.00
CA ASP A 137 8.42 -19.07 -16.33
C ASP A 137 6.92 -18.74 -16.44
N PRO A 138 6.17 -18.71 -15.33
CA PRO A 138 4.73 -18.52 -15.34
C PRO A 138 4.29 -17.12 -15.81
N LEU A 139 5.18 -16.11 -15.79
CA LEU A 139 4.88 -14.77 -16.31
C LEU A 139 5.16 -14.63 -17.81
N SER A 140 5.91 -15.57 -18.41
CA SER A 140 6.20 -15.54 -19.85
C SER A 140 4.99 -15.81 -20.74
N GLU A 141 3.96 -16.48 -20.23
CA GLU A 141 2.69 -16.74 -20.94
C GLU A 141 1.73 -15.54 -20.99
N THR A 142 1.97 -14.50 -20.17
CA THR A 142 1.04 -13.35 -20.02
C THR A 142 1.41 -12.15 -20.91
N LYS A 143 2.49 -12.26 -21.68
CA LYS A 143 3.00 -11.22 -22.59
C LYS A 143 2.60 -11.48 -24.04
#